data_AF-A0AA36MKV9-F1
#
_entry.id   AF-A0AA36MKV9-F1
#
_cell.length_a   1.000
_cell.length_b   1.000
_cell.length_c   1.000
_cell.angle_alpha   90.00
_cell.angle_beta   90.00
_cell.angle_gamma   90.00
#
_symmetry.space_group_name_H-M   'P 1'
#
loop_
_entity.id
_entity.type
_entity.pdbx_description
1 polymer ?
#
loop_
_entity_poly.entity_id
_entity_poly.type
_entity_poly.pdbx_seq_one_letter_code
_entity_poly.pdbx_strand_id
1 'polypeptide(L)'
;ALDRFKVPADLQQLLISEDLILDDVPSRELPAQLGIAQLTQILTLQAVAIALCKGAHLHVLKSYVAKFVRLATHRYEPDSNLRSPNTAEMQAADHEIWNKIADLYNLRSWTLDDAIYELTEVRGDIEALLQPRPQQKQVSMSVAPKGKGKGTKGKSKG
;
A
#
# COMPACT_ATOMS: atom_id res chain seq x y z
N ALA A 1 -9.05 6.71 -8.68
CA ALA A 1 -9.62 6.91 -7.33
C ALA A 1 -11.05 7.45 -7.38
N LEU A 2 -11.34 8.47 -8.20
CA LEU A 2 -12.67 9.09 -8.33
C LEU A 2 -13.73 8.24 -9.03
N ASP A 3 -13.32 7.25 -9.82
CA ASP A 3 -14.22 6.37 -10.60
C ASP A 3 -15.04 5.37 -9.76
N ARG A 4 -14.82 5.34 -8.43
CA ARG A 4 -15.41 4.35 -7.50
C ARG A 4 -16.60 4.89 -6.70
N PHE A 5 -16.84 6.20 -6.77
CA PHE A 5 -17.93 6.86 -6.09
C PHE A 5 -18.90 7.38 -7.15
N LYS A 6 -20.20 7.32 -6.86
CA LYS A 6 -21.21 7.92 -7.74
C LYS A 6 -21.00 9.43 -7.74
N VAL A 7 -20.30 9.93 -8.76
CA VAL A 7 -19.92 11.34 -8.88
C VAL A 7 -21.19 12.19 -8.98
N PRO A 8 -21.40 13.18 -8.08
CA PRO A 8 -22.49 14.15 -8.17
C PRO A 8 -22.50 14.84 -9.54
N ALA A 9 -23.68 15.16 -10.08
CA ALA A 9 -23.81 15.81 -11.40
C ALA A 9 -22.99 17.11 -11.52
N ASP A 10 -22.82 17.83 -10.42
CA ASP A 10 -22.02 19.06 -10.37
C ASP A 10 -20.51 18.82 -10.56
N LEU A 11 -20.02 17.64 -10.18
CA LEU A 11 -18.64 17.21 -10.42
C LEU A 11 -18.46 16.59 -11.82
N GLN A 12 -19.55 16.12 -12.45
CA GLN A 12 -19.51 15.76 -13.88
C GLN A 12 -19.30 17.00 -14.75
N GLN A 13 -19.85 18.16 -14.38
CA GLN A 13 -19.57 19.44 -15.09
C GLN A 13 -18.09 19.85 -15.03
N LEU A 14 -17.39 19.54 -13.93
CA LEU A 14 -15.94 19.73 -13.81
C LEU A 14 -15.13 18.75 -14.66
N LEU A 15 -15.63 17.53 -14.89
CA LEU A 15 -15.06 16.56 -15.83
C LEU A 15 -15.32 16.92 -17.31
N ILE A 16 -16.39 17.65 -17.61
CA ILE A 16 -16.76 18.12 -18.96
C ILE A 16 -15.93 19.36 -19.37
N SER A 17 -15.37 20.08 -18.40
CA SER A 17 -14.55 21.27 -18.66
C SER A 17 -13.11 20.86 -19.00
N GLU A 18 -12.90 20.22 -20.16
CA GLU A 18 -11.58 19.83 -20.68
C GLU A 18 -10.58 20.99 -20.75
N ASP A 19 -11.03 22.25 -20.77
CA ASP A 19 -10.19 23.45 -20.81
C ASP A 19 -9.63 23.91 -19.45
N LEU A 20 -9.99 23.26 -18.34
CA LEU A 20 -9.42 23.53 -17.00
C LEU A 20 -8.71 22.29 -16.41
N ILE A 21 -8.37 21.33 -17.26
CA ILE A 21 -7.65 20.14 -16.86
C ILE A 21 -6.17 20.45 -17.00
N LEU A 22 -5.43 20.39 -15.90
CA LEU A 22 -3.97 20.43 -15.88
C LEU A 22 -3.43 19.52 -17.01
N ASP A 23 -2.78 20.11 -18.02
CA ASP A 23 -2.29 19.46 -19.27
C ASP A 23 -1.39 18.23 -19.04
N ASP A 24 -0.97 17.99 -17.81
CA ASP A 24 -0.31 16.75 -17.40
C ASP A 24 -0.78 16.39 -15.99
N VAL A 25 -1.32 15.19 -15.80
CA VAL A 25 -1.45 14.63 -14.44
C VAL A 25 -0.02 14.45 -13.95
N PRO A 26 0.43 15.17 -12.90
CA PRO A 26 1.82 15.09 -12.45
C PRO A 26 2.14 13.64 -12.10
N SER A 27 2.86 12.98 -12.99
CA SER A 27 3.19 11.57 -12.89
C SER A 27 4.56 11.46 -12.26
N ARG A 28 4.63 10.78 -11.11
CA ARG A 28 5.89 10.50 -10.43
C ARG A 28 6.18 9.01 -10.57
N GLU A 29 7.34 8.67 -11.09
CA GLU A 29 7.82 7.29 -11.09
C GLU A 29 7.91 6.77 -9.65
N LEU A 30 7.17 5.71 -9.35
CA LEU A 30 7.21 5.04 -8.06
C LEU A 30 8.33 3.99 -8.10
N PRO A 31 9.29 4.01 -7.16
CA PRO A 31 10.29 2.96 -7.08
C PRO A 31 9.65 1.61 -6.74
N ALA A 32 10.29 0.51 -7.16
CA ALA A 32 9.81 -0.85 -6.93
C ALA A 32 9.59 -1.19 -5.42
N GLN A 33 10.27 -0.46 -4.53
CA GLN A 33 10.05 -0.50 -3.09
C GLN A 33 9.50 0.84 -2.62
N LEU A 34 8.26 0.85 -2.18
CA LEU A 34 7.61 2.06 -1.67
C LEU A 34 8.16 2.39 -0.28
N GLY A 35 8.95 3.45 -0.19
CA GLY A 35 9.46 3.93 1.08
C GLY A 35 8.35 4.50 1.97
N ILE A 36 8.54 4.47 3.29
CA ILE A 36 7.58 5.00 4.29
C ILE A 36 7.13 6.44 3.94
N ALA A 37 8.09 7.31 3.59
CA ALA A 37 7.81 8.69 3.24
C ALA A 37 6.93 8.82 1.98
N GLN A 38 7.14 7.94 1.00
CA GLN A 38 6.36 7.94 -0.24
C GLN A 38 4.95 7.40 -0.02
N LEU A 39 4.81 6.32 0.76
CA LEU A 39 3.51 5.79 1.18
C LEU A 39 2.68 6.87 1.88
N THR A 40 3.27 7.53 2.89
CA THR A 40 2.62 8.62 3.61
C THR A 40 2.24 9.76 2.68
N GLN A 41 3.11 10.15 1.75
CA GLN A 41 2.83 11.23 0.81
C GLN A 41 1.65 10.91 -0.11
N ILE A 42 1.60 9.70 -0.68
CA ILE A 42 0.52 9.27 -1.59
C ILE A 42 -0.81 9.22 -0.85
N LEU A 43 -0.85 8.57 0.31
CA LEU A 43 -2.07 8.46 1.12
C LEU A 43 -2.55 9.83 1.62
N THR A 44 -1.63 10.71 2.00
CA THR A 44 -1.97 12.08 2.42
C THR A 44 -2.49 12.91 1.25
N LEU A 45 -1.91 12.78 0.05
CA LEU A 45 -2.38 13.47 -1.13
C LEU A 45 -3.82 13.05 -1.47
N GLN A 46 -4.11 11.76 -1.42
CA GLN A 46 -5.46 11.23 -1.61
C GLN A 46 -6.44 11.77 -0.54
N ALA A 47 -6.03 11.76 0.73
CA ALA A 47 -6.84 12.34 1.82
C ALA A 47 -7.16 13.82 1.59
N VAL A 48 -6.16 14.63 1.20
CA VAL A 48 -6.37 16.05 0.92
C VAL A 48 -7.28 16.25 -0.29
N ALA A 49 -7.09 15.49 -1.37
CA ALA A 49 -7.94 15.57 -2.55
C ALA A 49 -9.41 15.27 -2.23
N ILE A 50 -9.69 14.19 -1.48
CA ILE A 50 -11.06 13.83 -1.07
C ILE A 50 -11.68 14.93 -0.20
N ALA A 51 -10.91 15.50 0.73
CA ALA A 51 -11.39 16.58 1.58
C ALA A 51 -11.70 17.87 0.79
N LEU A 52 -10.87 18.21 -0.20
CA LEU A 52 -11.10 19.37 -1.09
C LEU A 52 -12.35 19.19 -1.95
N CYS A 53 -12.65 17.96 -2.37
CA CYS A 53 -13.89 17.61 -3.06
C CYS A 53 -15.12 17.54 -2.13
N LYS A 54 -15.00 17.96 -0.86
CA LYS A 54 -16.05 17.87 0.18
C LYS A 54 -16.56 16.45 0.39
N GLY A 55 -15.72 15.44 0.17
CA GLY A 55 -16.09 14.04 0.34
C GLY A 55 -16.19 13.62 1.80
N ALA A 56 -15.17 13.95 2.60
CA ALA A 56 -15.13 13.68 4.04
C ALA A 56 -14.23 14.70 4.76
N HIS A 57 -14.35 14.80 6.08
CA HIS A 57 -13.50 15.66 6.88
C HIS A 57 -12.03 15.18 6.84
N LEU A 58 -11.12 16.14 6.63
CA LEU A 58 -9.68 15.85 6.58
C LEU A 58 -9.15 15.16 7.84
N HIS A 59 -9.76 15.42 9.00
CA HIS A 59 -9.41 14.76 10.25
C HIS A 59 -9.64 13.24 10.22
N VAL A 60 -10.80 12.80 9.71
CA VAL A 60 -11.16 11.38 9.59
C VAL A 60 -10.21 10.68 8.60
N LEU A 61 -9.97 11.32 7.45
CA LEU A 61 -9.04 10.82 6.45
C LEU A 61 -7.59 10.73 6.97
N LYS A 62 -7.11 11.72 7.73
CA LYS A 62 -5.77 11.67 8.34
C LYS A 62 -5.64 10.57 9.39
N SER A 63 -6.72 10.23 10.10
CA SER A 63 -6.74 9.12 11.05
C SER A 63 -6.55 7.78 10.33
N TYR A 64 -7.24 7.59 9.19
CA TYR A 64 -7.01 6.45 8.30
C TYR A 64 -5.55 6.36 7.86
N VAL A 65 -4.98 7.45 7.32
CA VAL A 65 -3.59 7.49 6.85
C VAL A 65 -2.62 7.12 7.98
N ALA A 66 -2.80 7.70 9.17
CA ALA A 66 -1.93 7.44 10.31
C ALA A 66 -1.98 5.97 10.74
N LYS A 67 -3.18 5.38 10.81
CA LYS A 67 -3.36 3.97 11.18
C LYS A 67 -2.76 3.03 10.14
N PHE A 68 -3.03 3.28 8.86
CA PHE A 68 -2.51 2.46 7.75
C PHE A 68 -0.98 2.48 7.72
N VAL A 69 -0.36 3.66 7.74
CA VAL A 69 1.10 3.80 7.72
C VAL A 69 1.72 3.10 8.94
N ARG A 70 1.17 3.31 10.14
CA ARG A 70 1.67 2.68 11.37
C ARG A 70 1.75 1.15 11.26
N LEU A 71 0.73 0.51 10.71
CA LEU A 71 0.66 -0.94 10.55
C LEU A 71 1.54 -1.43 9.40
N ALA A 72 1.47 -0.75 8.25
CA ALA A 72 2.22 -1.12 7.05
C ALA A 72 3.74 -1.02 7.24
N THR A 73 4.21 -0.10 8.09
CA THR A 73 5.64 0.19 8.27
C THR A 73 6.17 -0.20 9.64
N HIS A 74 5.45 -1.06 10.36
CA HIS A 74 5.90 -1.55 11.66
C HIS A 74 7.18 -2.39 11.51
N ARG A 75 8.20 -2.06 12.31
CA ARG A 75 9.45 -2.84 12.36
C ARG A 75 9.34 -3.86 13.48
N TYR A 76 9.60 -5.12 13.13
CA TYR A 76 9.59 -6.24 14.07
C TYR A 76 10.99 -6.56 14.54
N GLU A 77 11.10 -7.08 15.77
CA GLU A 77 12.37 -7.54 16.32
C GLU A 77 12.97 -8.68 15.47
N PRO A 78 14.30 -8.74 15.27
CA PRO A 78 14.94 -9.76 14.44
C PRO A 78 14.61 -11.19 14.85
N ASP A 79 14.42 -11.43 16.16
CA ASP A 79 14.15 -12.75 16.72
C ASP A 79 12.69 -13.21 16.51
N SER A 80 11.80 -12.31 16.09
CA SER A 80 10.36 -12.62 15.92
C SER A 80 10.06 -13.48 14.70
N ASN A 81 10.98 -13.59 13.74
CA ASN A 81 10.75 -14.16 12.39
C ASN A 81 9.55 -13.52 11.65
N LEU A 82 9.14 -12.29 12.03
CA LEU A 82 8.07 -11.55 11.38
C LEU A 82 8.64 -10.42 10.51
N ARG A 83 7.92 -10.09 9.44
CA ARG A 83 8.17 -8.92 8.58
C ARG A 83 6.90 -8.10 8.45
N SER A 84 7.09 -6.82 8.13
CA SER A 84 6.01 -5.97 7.65
C SER A 84 5.44 -6.50 6.33
N PRO A 85 4.19 -6.10 6.00
CA PRO A 85 3.66 -6.30 4.65
C PRO A 85 4.61 -5.73 3.58
N ASN A 86 4.66 -6.36 2.41
CA ASN A 86 5.38 -5.86 1.25
C ASN A 86 4.49 -4.91 0.42
N THR A 87 5.05 -4.22 -0.58
CA THR A 87 4.30 -3.24 -1.38
C THR A 87 3.02 -3.81 -2.00
N ALA A 88 3.06 -5.04 -2.53
CA ALA A 88 1.89 -5.67 -3.15
C ALA A 88 0.80 -6.02 -2.12
N GLU A 89 1.21 -6.49 -0.94
CA GLU A 89 0.30 -6.75 0.18
C GLU A 89 -0.34 -5.45 0.70
N MET A 90 0.41 -4.36 0.77
CA MET A 90 -0.12 -3.04 1.12
C MET A 90 -1.12 -2.54 0.08
N GLN A 91 -0.81 -2.66 -1.21
CA GLN A 91 -1.71 -2.25 -2.30
C GLN A 91 -3.01 -3.06 -2.31
N ALA A 92 -2.93 -4.38 -2.10
CA ALA A 92 -4.10 -5.24 -1.99
C ALA A 92 -4.96 -4.86 -0.77
N ALA A 93 -4.33 -4.59 0.37
CA ALA A 93 -5.03 -4.14 1.58
C ALA A 93 -5.74 -2.80 1.38
N ASP A 94 -5.07 -1.78 0.84
CA ASP A 94 -5.68 -0.47 0.57
C ASP A 94 -6.86 -0.62 -0.40
N HIS A 95 -6.70 -1.42 -1.45
CA HIS A 95 -7.76 -1.72 -2.40
C HIS A 95 -8.99 -2.36 -1.74
N GLU A 96 -8.78 -3.35 -0.88
CA GLU A 96 -9.87 -4.04 -0.17
C GLU A 96 -10.59 -3.11 0.81
N ILE A 97 -9.85 -2.30 1.57
CA ILE A 97 -10.43 -1.33 2.51
C ILE A 97 -11.29 -0.31 1.78
N TRP A 98 -10.81 0.26 0.67
CA TRP A 98 -11.58 1.22 -0.12
C TRP A 98 -12.80 0.61 -0.79
N ASN A 99 -12.77 -0.67 -1.15
CA ASN A 99 -13.97 -1.36 -1.62
C ASN A 99 -15.01 -1.50 -0.51
N LYS A 100 -14.61 -1.86 0.71
CA LYS A 100 -15.53 -1.93 1.87
C LYS A 100 -16.12 -0.56 2.20
N ILE A 101 -15.32 0.51 2.13
CA ILE A 101 -15.80 1.89 2.31
C ILE A 101 -16.81 2.24 1.20
N ALA A 102 -16.51 1.91 -0.05
CA ALA A 102 -17.42 2.15 -1.18
C ALA A 102 -18.74 1.39 -1.04
N ASP A 103 -18.73 0.16 -0.52
CA ASP A 103 -19.95 -0.62 -0.27
C ASP A 103 -20.83 0.04 0.81
N LEU A 104 -20.23 0.52 1.90
CA LEU A 104 -20.97 1.24 2.95
C LEU A 104 -21.59 2.54 2.39
N TYR A 105 -20.81 3.31 1.63
CA TYR A 105 -21.26 4.56 1.05
C TYR A 105 -22.37 4.34 0.00
N ASN A 106 -22.13 3.49 -0.99
CA ASN A 106 -23.02 3.32 -2.14
C ASN A 106 -24.25 2.43 -1.85
N LEU A 107 -24.09 1.39 -1.02
CA LEU A 107 -25.12 0.35 -0.85
C LEU A 107 -25.83 0.40 0.51
N ARG A 108 -25.30 1.17 1.48
CA ARG A 108 -25.85 1.25 2.84
C ARG A 108 -26.24 2.68 3.23
N SER A 109 -26.07 3.65 2.34
CA SER A 109 -26.39 5.07 2.58
C SER A 109 -25.63 5.68 3.76
N TRP A 110 -24.41 5.20 4.02
CA TRP A 110 -23.54 5.81 5.02
C TRP A 110 -22.92 7.08 4.46
N THR A 111 -22.62 8.05 5.34
CA THR A 111 -21.74 9.14 4.96
C THR A 111 -20.33 8.60 4.76
N LEU A 112 -19.52 9.29 3.94
CA LEU A 112 -18.13 8.86 3.73
C LEU A 112 -17.30 8.99 5.02
N ASP A 113 -17.59 10.00 5.85
CA ASP A 113 -17.00 10.15 7.18
C ASP A 113 -17.29 8.94 8.08
N ASP A 114 -18.57 8.53 8.20
CA ASP A 114 -18.95 7.39 9.04
C ASP A 114 -18.35 6.08 8.52
N ALA A 115 -18.34 5.89 7.19
CA ALA A 115 -17.78 4.69 6.58
C ALA A 115 -16.27 4.58 6.81
N ILE A 116 -15.53 5.68 6.67
CA ILE A 116 -14.08 5.69 6.92
C ILE A 116 -13.82 5.52 8.42
N TYR A 117 -14.56 6.20 9.28
CA TYR A 117 -14.42 6.10 10.73
C TYR A 117 -14.67 4.68 11.23
N GLU A 118 -15.72 4.02 10.75
CA GLU A 118 -16.05 2.64 11.08
C GLU A 118 -14.90 1.68 10.73
N LEU A 119 -14.36 1.77 9.52
CA LEU A 119 -13.25 0.90 9.10
C LEU A 119 -11.93 1.25 9.80
N THR A 120 -11.77 2.49 10.25
CA THR A 120 -10.54 2.98 10.87
C THR A 120 -10.52 2.77 12.39
N GLU A 121 -11.62 2.92 13.10
CA GLU A 121 -11.64 2.92 14.57
C GLU A 121 -12.49 1.80 15.16
N VAL A 122 -13.61 1.47 14.53
CA VAL A 122 -14.57 0.49 15.09
C VAL A 122 -14.20 -0.94 14.68
N ARG A 123 -13.82 -1.14 13.42
CA ARG A 123 -13.46 -2.45 12.89
C ARG A 123 -11.96 -2.70 12.90
N GLY A 124 -11.59 -3.97 13.08
CA GLY A 124 -10.22 -4.45 12.98
C GLY A 124 -9.78 -4.82 11.56
N ASP A 125 -10.47 -4.33 10.51
CA ASP A 125 -10.20 -4.71 9.12
C ASP A 125 -8.78 -4.31 8.68
N ILE A 126 -8.35 -3.10 9.03
CA ILE A 126 -7.02 -2.59 8.65
C ILE A 126 -5.93 -3.42 9.35
N GLU A 127 -6.11 -3.75 10.63
CA GLU A 127 -5.21 -4.63 11.39
C GLU A 127 -5.15 -6.03 10.80
N ALA A 128 -6.29 -6.59 10.41
CA ALA A 128 -6.36 -7.94 9.85
C ALA A 128 -5.65 -8.03 8.48
N LEU A 129 -5.82 -7.02 7.64
CA LEU A 129 -5.24 -6.99 6.29
C LEU A 129 -3.74 -6.69 6.32
N LEU A 130 -3.30 -5.80 7.22
CA LEU A 130 -1.89 -5.41 7.39
C LEU A 130 -1.16 -6.18 8.50
N GLN A 131 -1.65 -7.36 8.87
CA GLN A 131 -1.01 -8.20 9.88
C GLN A 131 0.44 -8.59 9.46
N PRO A 132 1.34 -8.78 10.44
CA PRO A 132 2.70 -9.26 10.18
C PRO A 132 2.73 -10.55 9.37
N ARG A 133 3.75 -10.68 8.51
CA ARG A 133 3.97 -11.88 7.69
C ARG A 133 5.18 -12.66 8.20
N PRO A 134 5.20 -13.99 8.10
CA PRO A 134 6.42 -14.75 8.35
C PRO A 134 7.55 -14.33 7.40
N GLN A 135 8.76 -14.17 7.91
CA GLN A 135 9.96 -14.05 7.09
C GLN A 135 10.23 -15.38 6.41
N GLN A 136 10.25 -15.38 5.07
CA GLN A 136 10.78 -16.52 4.34
C GLN A 136 12.29 -16.55 4.57
N LYS A 137 12.77 -17.55 5.31
CA LYS A 137 14.20 -17.86 5.35
C LYS A 137 14.59 -18.21 3.92
N GLN A 138 15.39 -17.38 3.28
CA GLN A 138 16.00 -17.77 2.01
C GLN A 138 16.82 -19.03 2.30
N VAL A 139 16.36 -20.17 1.82
CA VAL A 139 17.19 -21.36 1.74
C VAL A 139 18.26 -20.99 0.73
N SER A 140 19.42 -20.56 1.22
CA SER A 140 20.60 -20.45 0.40
C SER A 140 20.89 -21.87 -0.10
N MET A 141 20.41 -22.18 -1.30
CA MET A 141 20.96 -23.26 -2.10
C MET A 141 22.40 -22.84 -2.36
N SER A 142 23.30 -23.25 -1.46
CA SER A 142 24.73 -23.17 -1.65
C SER A 142 25.03 -23.91 -2.94
N VAL A 143 25.26 -23.15 -4.01
CA VAL A 143 25.86 -23.69 -5.22
C VAL A 143 27.21 -24.25 -4.77
N ALA A 144 27.29 -25.58 -4.68
CA ALA A 144 28.48 -26.28 -4.26
C ALA A 144 29.70 -25.77 -5.06
N PRO A 145 30.86 -25.52 -4.42
CA PRO A 145 32.04 -25.15 -5.15
C PRO A 145 32.41 -26.32 -6.05
N LYS A 146 32.45 -26.08 -7.36
CA LYS A 146 32.82 -27.07 -8.37
C LYS A 146 34.29 -27.46 -8.14
N GLY A 147 34.51 -28.45 -7.30
CA GLY A 147 35.81 -29.08 -7.06
C GLY A 147 36.34 -29.65 -8.38
N LYS A 148 37.35 -28.99 -8.96
CA LYS A 148 38.07 -29.49 -10.11
C LYS A 148 39.30 -30.26 -9.61
N GLY A 149 39.06 -31.45 -9.09
CA GLY A 149 40.11 -32.44 -8.82
C GLY A 149 40.08 -33.54 -9.87
N LYS A 150 41.03 -33.54 -10.81
CA LYS A 150 41.53 -34.77 -11.47
C LYS A 150 42.84 -34.49 -12.21
N GLY A 151 43.93 -35.13 -11.79
CA GLY A 151 45.21 -35.06 -12.51
C GLY A 151 46.42 -35.61 -11.75
N THR A 152 46.34 -36.82 -11.23
CA THR A 152 47.52 -37.61 -10.82
C THR A 152 48.45 -37.85 -12.02
N LYS A 153 49.72 -37.45 -11.96
CA LYS A 153 50.82 -38.12 -12.69
C LYS A 153 52.15 -37.88 -11.97
N GLY A 154 52.83 -38.97 -11.66
CA GLY A 154 54.02 -38.99 -10.80
C GLY A 154 55.36 -38.77 -11.51
N LYS A 155 56.35 -38.52 -10.64
CA LYS A 155 57.72 -39.08 -10.61
C LYS A 155 58.70 -38.67 -11.73
N SER A 156 59.73 -37.88 -11.38
CA SER A 156 61.13 -38.23 -11.65
C SER A 156 62.10 -37.47 -10.72
N LYS A 157 63.09 -38.23 -10.22
CA LYS A 157 64.32 -37.81 -9.53
C LYS A 157 65.32 -37.20 -10.53
N GLY A 158 66.30 -36.45 -10.01
CA GLY A 158 67.53 -36.08 -10.70
C GLY A 158 68.08 -34.76 -10.23
#